data_AF-A0A6C0JNJ7-F1
#
_entry.id   AF-A0A6C0JNJ7-F1
#
_cell.length_a   1.000
_cell.length_b   1.000
_cell.length_c   1.000
_cell.angle_alpha   90.00
_cell.angle_beta   90.00
_cell.angle_gamma   90.00
#
_symmetry.space_group_name_H-M   'P 1'
#
loop_
_entity.id
_entity.type
_entity.pdbx_description
1 polymer ?
#
loop_
_entity_poly.entity_id
_entity_poly.type
_entity_poly.pdbx_seq_one_letter_code
_entity_poly.pdbx_strand_id
1 'polypeptide(L)'
;MSLTKQQLQEMFVTEEERPFSSGVNMFIEQATRAVKAAAQVGKTRVSDIALMTTEEVMINMTLRRLRDRFPDSDIGYTDGPVKRFYIDWS
;
A
#
# COMPACT_ATOMS: atom_id res chain seq x y z
N MET A 1 -15.11 -25.68 -6.71
CA MET A 1 -15.67 -24.31 -6.85
C MET A 1 -14.66 -23.50 -7.64
N SER A 2 -15.07 -22.90 -8.76
CA SER A 2 -14.19 -22.07 -9.60
C SER A 2 -14.49 -20.61 -9.32
N LEU A 3 -13.44 -19.80 -9.14
CA LEU A 3 -13.55 -18.35 -8.93
C LEU A 3 -14.29 -17.69 -10.10
N THR A 4 -15.10 -16.67 -9.80
CA THR A 4 -15.88 -15.95 -10.82
C THR A 4 -14.99 -15.01 -11.64
N LYS A 5 -15.41 -14.64 -12.87
CA LYS A 5 -14.68 -13.69 -13.73
C LYS A 5 -14.38 -12.34 -13.04
N GLN A 6 -15.21 -11.89 -12.11
CA GLN A 6 -14.96 -10.70 -11.28
C GLN A 6 -13.87 -10.94 -10.22
N GLN A 7 -13.82 -12.11 -9.59
CA GLN A 7 -12.73 -12.49 -8.68
C GLN A 7 -11.39 -12.68 -9.41
N LEU A 8 -11.43 -13.13 -10.66
CA LEU A 8 -10.25 -13.16 -11.53
C LEU A 8 -9.80 -11.75 -11.91
N GLN A 9 -10.72 -10.79 -12.09
CA GLN A 9 -10.42 -9.39 -12.39
C GLN A 9 -9.77 -8.64 -11.21
N GLU A 10 -10.16 -8.95 -9.97
CA GLU A 10 -9.48 -8.43 -8.76
C GLU A 10 -8.07 -9.02 -8.54
N MET A 11 -7.71 -10.10 -9.26
CA MET A 11 -6.40 -10.75 -9.20
C MET A 11 -5.39 -10.26 -10.26
N PHE A 12 -5.75 -9.33 -11.16
CA PHE A 12 -4.85 -8.90 -12.23
C PHE A 12 -3.77 -7.93 -11.72
N VAL A 13 -2.73 -8.51 -11.13
CA VAL A 13 -1.39 -7.93 -11.24
C VAL A 13 -1.03 -7.95 -12.72
N THR A 14 -0.77 -6.79 -13.32
CA THR A 14 -0.35 -6.71 -14.72
C THR A 14 1.01 -7.41 -14.91
N GLU A 15 1.39 -7.77 -16.14
CA GLU A 15 2.74 -8.34 -16.38
C GLU A 15 3.85 -7.39 -15.91
N GLU A 16 3.61 -6.08 -16.02
CA GLU A 16 4.50 -5.02 -15.55
C GLU A 16 4.58 -4.92 -14.02
N GLU A 17 3.50 -5.23 -13.30
CA GLU A 17 3.45 -5.22 -11.83
C GLU A 17 3.97 -6.51 -11.18
N ARG A 18 4.07 -7.60 -11.97
CA ARG A 18 4.49 -8.92 -11.48
C ARG A 18 5.85 -8.91 -10.78
N PRO A 19 6.89 -8.20 -11.29
CA PRO A 19 8.19 -8.13 -10.62
C PRO A 19 8.14 -7.43 -9.26
N PHE A 20 7.24 -6.47 -9.08
CA PHE A 20 7.17 -5.64 -7.87
C PHE A 20 6.26 -6.22 -6.79
N SER A 21 5.44 -7.21 -7.13
CA SER A 21 4.39 -7.75 -6.26
C SER A 21 4.86 -8.21 -4.90
N SER A 22 6.02 -8.88 -4.82
CA SER A 22 6.58 -9.35 -3.55
C SER A 22 7.02 -8.18 -2.67
N GLY A 23 7.73 -7.21 -3.25
CA GLY A 23 8.20 -6.01 -2.52
C GLY A 23 7.03 -5.16 -2.02
N VAL A 24 6.02 -4.94 -2.86
CA VAL A 24 4.80 -4.24 -2.46
C VAL A 24 4.07 -5.00 -1.35
N ASN A 25 3.88 -6.32 -1.46
CA ASN A 25 3.24 -7.11 -0.39
C ASN A 25 3.94 -6.96 0.95
N MET A 26 5.27 -7.09 0.96
CA MET A 26 6.07 -6.92 2.18
C MET A 26 5.92 -5.51 2.77
N PHE A 27 5.90 -4.48 1.92
CA PHE A 27 5.69 -3.10 2.34
C PHE A 27 4.29 -2.90 2.97
N ILE A 28 3.23 -3.43 2.34
CA ILE A 28 1.86 -3.34 2.86
C ILE A 28 1.72 -4.05 4.21
N GLU A 29 2.38 -5.20 4.41
CA GLU A 29 2.41 -5.88 5.70
C GLU A 29 3.10 -5.05 6.79
N GLN A 30 4.22 -4.41 6.46
CA GLN A 30 4.93 -3.51 7.38
C GLN A 30 4.08 -2.30 7.75
N ALA A 31 3.46 -1.64 6.76
CA ALA A 31 2.54 -0.53 6.98
C ALA A 31 1.36 -0.96 7.87
N THR A 32 0.80 -2.15 7.64
CA THR A 32 -0.28 -2.71 8.47
C THR A 32 0.15 -2.92 9.91
N ARG A 33 1.36 -3.43 10.16
CA ARG A 33 1.89 -3.57 11.51
C ARG A 33 2.09 -2.21 12.19
N ALA A 34 2.58 -1.22 11.46
CA ALA A 34 2.78 0.14 11.98
C ALA A 34 1.45 0.80 12.37
N VAL A 35 0.42 0.71 11.51
CA VAL A 35 -0.93 1.23 11.79
C VAL A 35 -1.51 0.59 13.05
N LYS A 36 -1.43 -0.75 13.18
CA LYS A 36 -1.90 -1.46 14.38
C LYS A 36 -1.19 -1.01 15.65
N ALA A 37 0.13 -0.87 15.61
CA ALA A 37 0.91 -0.40 16.75
C ALA A 37 0.59 1.06 17.12
N ALA A 38 0.40 1.93 16.12
CA ALA A 38 0.03 3.32 16.31
C ALA A 38 -1.38 3.45 16.94
N ALA A 39 -2.35 2.68 16.45
CA ALA A 39 -3.71 2.66 17.00
C ALA A 39 -3.73 2.20 18.48
N GLN A 40 -2.89 1.22 18.85
CA GLN A 40 -2.77 0.74 20.23
C GLN A 40 -2.30 1.81 21.22
N VAL A 41 -1.60 2.84 20.74
CA VAL A 41 -1.12 3.98 21.56
C VAL A 41 -1.93 5.26 21.32
N GLY A 42 -3.12 5.15 20.72
CA GLY A 42 -4.05 6.27 20.52
C GLY A 42 -3.64 7.24 19.41
N LYS A 43 -2.76 6.85 18.49
CA LYS A 43 -2.46 7.64 17.29
C LYS A 43 -3.47 7.33 16.19
N THR A 44 -3.72 8.32 15.35
CA THR A 44 -4.62 8.22 14.18
C THR A 44 -3.87 8.35 12.85
N ARG A 45 -2.55 8.45 12.88
CA ARG A 45 -1.72 8.66 11.69
C ARG A 45 -0.39 7.91 11.79
N VAL A 46 0.03 7.31 10.68
CA VAL A 46 1.42 6.91 10.42
C VAL A 46 1.95 7.73 9.25
N SER A 47 3.07 8.41 9.44
CA SER A 47 3.79 9.13 8.39
C SER A 47 5.18 8.53 8.15
N ASP A 48 5.85 8.99 7.10
CA ASP A 48 7.25 8.68 6.81
C ASP A 48 7.54 7.19 6.56
N ILE A 49 6.57 6.47 6.01
CA ILE A 49 6.78 5.09 5.55
C ILE A 49 7.53 5.16 4.21
N ALA A 50 8.85 5.06 4.27
CA ALA A 50 9.72 5.23 3.11
C ALA A 50 9.69 4.01 2.19
N LEU A 51 9.37 4.24 0.91
CA LEU A 51 9.54 3.27 -0.16
C LEU A 51 10.73 3.70 -1.02
N MET A 52 11.81 2.93 -0.98
CA MET A 52 13.00 3.19 -1.79
C MET A 52 12.79 2.64 -3.21
N THR A 53 12.17 3.43 -4.06
CA THR A 53 12.01 3.11 -5.48
C THR A 53 11.86 4.38 -6.31
N THR A 54 12.36 4.32 -7.54
CA THR A 54 12.08 5.31 -8.59
C THR A 54 11.01 4.83 -9.57
N GLU A 55 10.58 3.56 -9.45
CA GLU A 55 9.64 2.92 -10.36
C GLU A 55 8.21 3.40 -10.07
N GLU A 56 7.65 4.19 -11.00
CA GLU A 56 6.30 4.73 -10.88
C GLU A 56 5.24 3.63 -10.76
N VAL A 57 5.43 2.51 -11.47
CA VAL A 57 4.58 1.32 -11.38
C VAL A 57 4.49 0.80 -9.93
N MET A 58 5.63 0.71 -9.24
CA MET A 58 5.68 0.24 -7.85
C MET A 58 5.00 1.23 -6.90
N ILE A 59 5.14 2.53 -7.15
CA ILE A 59 4.51 3.60 -6.36
C ILE A 59 2.98 3.52 -6.51
N ASN A 60 2.48 3.45 -7.74
CA ASN A 60 1.05 3.36 -8.03
C ASN A 60 0.44 2.07 -7.49
N MET A 61 1.14 0.95 -7.64
CA MET A 61 0.73 -0.34 -7.09
C MET A 61 0.67 -0.31 -5.56
N THR A 62 1.65 0.32 -4.90
CA THR A 62 1.66 0.52 -3.45
C THR A 62 0.48 1.36 -2.99
N LEU A 63 0.24 2.50 -3.65
CA LEU A 63 -0.85 3.40 -3.33
C LEU A 63 -2.21 2.71 -3.46
N ARG A 64 -2.41 1.96 -4.55
CA ARG A 64 -3.64 1.17 -4.78
C ARG A 64 -3.86 0.15 -3.66
N ARG A 65 -2.85 -0.66 -3.34
CA ARG A 65 -2.98 -1.68 -2.28
C ARG A 65 -3.15 -1.10 -0.88
N LEU A 66 -2.55 0.06 -0.58
CA LEU A 66 -2.80 0.75 0.69
C LEU A 66 -4.26 1.21 0.79
N ARG A 67 -4.82 1.77 -0.29
CA ARG A 67 -6.22 2.21 -0.35
C ARG A 67 -7.19 1.04 -0.21
N ASP A 68 -6.90 -0.08 -0.88
CA ASP A 68 -7.69 -1.31 -0.73
C ASP A 68 -7.63 -1.84 0.72
N ARG A 69 -6.48 -1.68 1.38
CA ARG A 69 -6.25 -2.17 2.75
C ARG A 69 -6.91 -1.29 3.83
N PHE A 70 -6.94 0.02 3.61
CA PHE A 70 -7.45 1.04 4.54
C PHE A 70 -8.43 1.98 3.80
N PRO A 71 -9.62 1.50 3.42
CA PRO A 71 -10.53 2.25 2.54
C PRO A 71 -11.07 3.54 3.15
N ASP A 72 -11.14 3.62 4.47
CA ASP A 72 -11.65 4.79 5.21
C ASP A 72 -10.53 5.78 5.61
N SER A 73 -9.30 5.56 5.14
CA SER A 73 -8.14 6.38 5.48
C SER A 73 -7.74 7.32 4.35
N ASP A 74 -7.24 8.51 4.69
CA ASP A 74 -6.50 9.34 3.74
C ASP A 74 -5.10 8.75 3.53
N ILE A 75 -4.76 8.51 2.27
CA ILE A 75 -3.53 7.84 1.85
C ILE A 75 -2.93 8.57 0.67
N GLY A 76 -1.68 8.98 0.88
CA GLY A 76 -0.86 9.60 -0.13
C GLY A 76 0.63 9.41 0.16
N TYR A 77 1.44 10.15 -0.58
CA TYR A 77 2.87 10.23 -0.36
C TYR A 77 3.36 11.64 -0.67
N THR A 78 4.50 12.02 -0.11
CA THR A 78 5.19 13.25 -0.48
C THR A 78 6.17 12.97 -1.62
N ASP A 79 6.22 13.91 -2.58
CA ASP A 79 7.16 13.86 -3.69
C ASP A 79 8.59 14.16 -3.24
N GLY A 80 9.54 13.45 -3.85
CA GLY A 80 10.97 13.56 -3.56
C GLY A 80 11.76 12.38 -4.12
N PRO A 81 13.08 12.33 -3.87
CA PRO A 81 13.95 11.22 -4.28
C PRO A 81 13.58 9.89 -3.60
N VAL A 82 12.86 9.95 -2.49
CA VAL A 82 12.26 8.81 -1.80
C VAL A 82 10.79 9.14 -1.60
N LYS A 83 9.88 8.28 -2.06
CA LYS A 83 8.46 8.45 -1.79
C LYS A 83 8.18 8.07 -0.34
N ARG A 84 7.64 9.02 0.43
CA ARG A 84 7.28 8.83 1.84
C ARG A 84 5.78 8.77 1.96
N PHE A 85 5.26 7.58 2.24
CA PHE A 85 3.83 7.35 2.37
C PHE A 85 3.31 7.76 3.74
N TYR A 86 2.04 8.17 3.76
CA TYR A 86 1.28 8.38 4.98
C TYR A 86 -0.06 7.63 4.91
N ILE A 87 -0.59 7.28 6.08
CA ILE A 87 -1.91 6.67 6.29
C ILE A 87 -2.53 7.39 7.47
N ASP A 88 -3.64 8.10 7.24
CA ASP A 88 -4.35 8.88 8.25
C ASP A 88 -5.80 8.38 8.36
N TRP A 89 -6.22 7.98 9.56
CA TRP A 89 -7.55 7.42 9.85
C TRP A 89 -8.29 8.20 10.96
N SER A 90 -7.91 9.46 11.16
CA SER A 90 -8.58 10.38 12.09
C SER A 90 -10.01 10.71 11.67
#